data_AF-A0A5D0TCQ2-F1
#
_entry.id   AF-A0A5D0TCQ2-F1
#
_cell.length_a   1.000
_cell.length_b   1.000
_cell.length_c   1.000
_cell.angle_alpha   90.00
_cell.angle_beta   90.00
_cell.angle_gamma   90.00
#
_symmetry.space_group_name_H-M   'P 1'
#
loop_
_entity.id
_entity.type
_entity.pdbx_description
1 polymer ?
#
loop_
_entity_poly.entity_id
_entity_poly.type
_entity_poly.pdbx_seq_one_letter_code
_entity_poly.pdbx_strand_id
1 'polypeptide(L)'
;MGSLLWILESTDSNKFPYRLSIRKGEKTLLSLFVQDRWPGAGKHVFCLRDEENIAEEFEEIEKVPIISAKRYGKRLSIVLDRSVNKRCDFLFLKKKYKNREGEYEQIFWRTQQGIKERKPRVKLTARGSEHLHILIDKNEKYPWKFTNCSVERTQLKAGDYALLSNEGIIAIVERKNFHNMIADFGTLHLLHMKLGELEEYKHSAMVVEAHYDDFLKPNKLRVYTPSYLSKVWAEIFAYHPNFQIIFAGNRKMGKEWTLRFFHAVSSQENDSIPTAVAEEASKYNASGDYTGGMYFKVRKEILNNIGNEFTINDLRERFPSVSDYILRKVLTDLKKAGILKNYGYGKSSIWRKT
;
A
#
# COMPACT_ATOMS: atom_id res chain seq x y z
N MET A 1 -9.03 15.25 8.53
CA MET A 1 -7.67 14.81 8.13
C MET A 1 -7.50 15.05 6.64
N GLY A 2 -6.52 15.87 6.23
CA GLY A 2 -6.30 16.20 4.82
C GLY A 2 -5.83 14.99 4.00
N SER A 3 -6.33 14.86 2.78
CA SER A 3 -5.82 13.90 1.78
C SER A 3 -4.41 14.29 1.33
N LEU A 4 -3.59 13.31 0.98
CA LEU A 4 -2.33 13.57 0.30
C LEU A 4 -2.60 14.13 -1.10
N LEU A 5 -1.92 15.21 -1.44
CA LEU A 5 -2.04 15.91 -2.72
C LEU A 5 -0.69 15.91 -3.44
N TRP A 6 -0.77 15.65 -4.74
CA TRP A 6 0.28 15.89 -5.71
C TRP A 6 0.07 17.28 -6.29
N ILE A 7 1.08 18.13 -6.21
CA ILE A 7 1.04 19.50 -6.74
C ILE A 7 2.26 19.71 -7.64
N LEU A 8 2.01 20.07 -8.89
CA LEU A 8 3.04 20.42 -9.86
C LEU A 8 2.95 21.91 -10.17
N GLU A 9 4.06 22.62 -10.04
CA GLU A 9 4.16 24.07 -10.20
C GLU A 9 5.24 24.40 -11.25
N SER A 10 5.12 25.52 -11.97
CA SER A 10 6.17 26.02 -12.89
C SER A 10 7.17 26.90 -12.15
N THR A 11 8.45 26.79 -12.52
CA THR A 11 9.53 27.61 -11.98
C THR A 11 10.19 28.42 -13.08
N ASP A 12 11.01 29.40 -12.70
CA ASP A 12 11.81 30.21 -13.63
C ASP A 12 13.11 29.51 -14.07
N SER A 13 13.39 28.30 -13.58
CA SER A 13 14.64 27.60 -13.87
C SER A 13 14.60 26.89 -15.23
N ASN A 14 15.50 27.27 -16.13
CA ASN A 14 15.68 26.53 -17.40
C ASN A 14 16.11 25.07 -17.20
N LYS A 15 16.82 24.76 -16.11
CA LYS A 15 17.33 23.40 -15.85
C LYS A 15 16.30 22.51 -15.18
N PHE A 16 15.45 23.08 -14.33
CA PHE A 16 14.38 22.41 -13.61
C PHE A 16 13.09 23.25 -13.69
N PRO A 17 12.43 23.30 -14.85
CA PRO A 17 11.27 24.17 -15.11
C PRO A 17 10.03 23.86 -14.27
N TYR A 18 10.05 22.77 -13.50
CA TYR A 18 8.93 22.37 -12.67
C TYR A 18 9.37 22.02 -11.26
N ARG A 19 8.48 22.30 -10.32
CA ARG A 19 8.57 21.87 -8.93
C ARG A 19 7.41 20.94 -8.64
N LEU A 20 7.72 19.80 -8.05
CA LEU A 20 6.76 18.78 -7.68
C LEU A 20 6.74 18.62 -6.16
N SER A 21 5.57 18.86 -5.56
CA SER A 21 5.32 18.67 -4.13
C SER A 21 4.32 17.56 -3.84
N ILE A 22 4.56 16.83 -2.76
CA ILE A 22 3.56 16.00 -2.08
C ILE A 22 3.18 16.71 -0.78
N ARG A 23 1.93 17.14 -0.66
CA ARG A 23 1.44 17.91 0.50
C ARG A 23 0.33 17.17 1.25
N LYS A 24 0.21 17.44 2.56
CA LYS A 24 -0.92 17.06 3.41
C LYS A 24 -1.41 18.30 4.16
N GLY A 25 -2.53 18.87 3.71
CA GLY A 25 -2.90 20.23 4.13
C GLY A 25 -1.78 21.21 3.78
N GLU A 26 -1.40 22.06 4.72
CA GLU A 26 -0.30 23.03 4.57
C GLU A 26 1.11 22.40 4.66
N LYS A 27 1.22 21.15 5.12
CA LYS A 27 2.52 20.50 5.30
C LYS A 27 3.02 19.92 3.99
N THR A 28 4.16 20.41 3.51
CA THR A 28 4.93 19.77 2.42
C THR A 28 5.74 18.60 2.98
N LEU A 29 5.53 17.40 2.43
CA LEU A 29 6.18 16.17 2.86
C LEU A 29 7.37 15.78 1.97
N LEU A 30 7.33 16.19 0.71
CA LEU A 30 8.40 16.03 -0.26
C LEU A 30 8.25 17.14 -1.29
N SER A 31 9.35 17.82 -1.60
CA SER A 31 9.43 18.79 -2.70
C SER A 31 10.65 18.46 -3.55
N LEU A 32 10.46 18.45 -4.86
CA LEU A 32 11.45 18.04 -5.86
C LEU A 32 11.42 19.00 -7.05
N PHE A 33 12.56 19.55 -7.41
CA PHE A 33 12.77 20.18 -8.72
C PHE A 33 12.96 19.11 -9.79
N VAL A 34 12.20 19.22 -10.89
CA VAL A 34 12.11 18.21 -11.95
C VAL A 34 12.12 18.85 -13.34
N GLN A 35 12.53 18.07 -14.34
CA GLN A 35 12.70 18.56 -15.71
C GLN A 35 11.46 18.40 -16.59
N ASP A 36 10.55 17.50 -16.22
CA ASP A 36 9.34 17.18 -16.99
C ASP A 36 8.11 17.20 -16.07
N ARG A 37 6.94 17.49 -16.63
CA ARG A 37 5.65 17.40 -15.92
C ARG A 37 5.20 15.97 -15.63
N TRP A 38 5.67 15.03 -16.46
CA TRP A 38 5.51 13.60 -16.29
C TRP A 38 6.55 12.90 -17.17
N PRO A 39 7.48 12.08 -16.61
CA PRO A 39 8.51 11.43 -17.41
C PRO A 39 7.91 10.57 -18.52
N GLY A 40 8.25 10.90 -19.77
CA GLY A 40 7.83 10.15 -20.95
C GLY A 40 8.44 8.75 -21.03
N ALA A 41 8.07 8.05 -22.10
CA ALA A 41 8.62 6.75 -22.50
C ALA A 41 10.17 6.72 -22.43
N GLY A 42 10.74 5.66 -21.87
CA GLY A 42 12.19 5.43 -21.81
C GLY A 42 13.02 6.38 -20.94
N LYS A 43 12.42 7.39 -20.29
CA LYS A 43 13.13 8.37 -19.45
C LYS A 43 13.02 8.08 -17.95
N HIS A 44 14.09 8.37 -17.24
CA HIS A 44 14.08 8.53 -15.78
C HIS A 44 14.56 9.95 -15.51
N VAL A 45 13.71 10.75 -14.88
CA VAL A 45 14.01 12.16 -14.64
C VAL A 45 14.79 12.24 -13.34
N PHE A 46 15.97 12.85 -13.39
CA PHE A 46 16.70 13.21 -12.18
C PHE A 46 15.94 14.31 -11.46
N CYS A 47 15.80 14.17 -10.15
CA CYS A 47 15.13 15.13 -9.30
C CYS A 47 16.15 15.72 -8.32
N LEU A 48 16.13 17.04 -8.16
CA LEU A 48 16.85 17.71 -7.10
C LEU A 48 15.89 17.93 -5.93
N ARG A 49 16.33 17.61 -4.70
CA ARG A 49 15.53 17.87 -3.51
C ARG A 49 15.48 19.38 -3.28
N ASP A 50 14.27 19.86 -3.05
CA ASP A 50 14.02 21.22 -2.63
C ASP A 50 13.99 21.24 -1.10
N GLU A 51 15.14 21.53 -0.49
CA GLU A 51 15.35 21.49 0.97
C GLU A 51 14.95 22.80 1.65
N GLU A 52 15.05 23.90 0.92
CA GLU A 52 14.68 25.22 1.39
C GLU A 52 13.20 25.41 1.05
N ASN A 53 12.32 25.49 2.05
CA ASN A 53 10.93 25.93 1.85
C ASN A 53 10.93 27.43 1.46
N ILE A 54 11.62 27.80 0.39
CA ILE A 54 11.59 29.15 -0.16
C ILE A 54 10.14 29.36 -0.58
N ALA A 55 9.52 30.35 0.03
CA ALA A 55 8.18 30.81 -0.29
C ALA A 55 8.20 31.58 -1.61
N GLU A 56 8.73 30.97 -2.67
CA GLU A 56 8.48 31.42 -4.03
C GLU A 56 7.08 30.95 -4.41
N GLU A 57 6.19 31.91 -4.70
CA GLU A 57 4.86 31.63 -5.22
C GLU A 57 4.99 31.17 -6.67
N PHE A 58 5.15 29.86 -6.85
CA PHE A 58 5.12 29.24 -8.16
C PHE A 58 3.68 29.06 -8.64
N GLU A 59 3.45 29.19 -9.95
CA GLU A 59 2.12 28.96 -10.56
C GLU A 59 1.77 27.46 -10.54
N GLU A 60 0.63 27.11 -9.94
CA GLU A 60 0.11 25.74 -9.89
C GLU A 60 -0.38 25.30 -11.29
N ILE A 61 0.30 24.29 -11.85
CA ILE A 61 -0.06 23.68 -13.14
C ILE A 61 -1.06 22.54 -12.94
N GLU A 62 -0.85 21.73 -11.90
CA GLU A 62 -1.64 20.53 -11.67
C GLU A 62 -1.75 20.21 -10.17
N LYS A 63 -2.96 19.85 -9.73
CA LYS A 63 -3.26 19.36 -8.39
C LYS A 63 -4.12 18.11 -8.45
N VAL A 64 -3.60 17.00 -7.91
CA VAL A 64 -4.24 15.69 -8.01
C VAL A 64 -4.19 14.96 -6.66
N PRO A 65 -5.30 14.37 -6.17
CA PRO A 65 -5.27 13.52 -5.00
C PRO A 65 -4.42 12.27 -5.19
N ILE A 66 -3.70 11.88 -4.14
CA ILE A 66 -2.92 10.64 -4.13
C ILE A 66 -3.78 9.52 -3.54
N ILE A 67 -4.01 8.47 -4.32
CA ILE A 67 -4.72 7.25 -3.90
C ILE A 67 -3.84 6.44 -2.94
N SER A 68 -2.58 6.27 -3.29
CA SER A 68 -1.64 5.44 -2.53
C SER A 68 -0.26 6.03 -2.63
N ALA A 69 0.37 6.23 -1.47
CA ALA A 69 1.80 6.47 -1.35
C ALA A 69 2.37 5.37 -0.45
N LYS A 70 3.24 4.52 -1.00
CA LYS A 70 3.82 3.39 -0.26
C LYS A 70 5.33 3.30 -0.50
N ARG A 71 6.08 3.03 0.57
CA ARG A 71 7.51 2.81 0.51
C ARG A 71 7.83 1.34 0.27
N TYR A 72 8.79 1.08 -0.61
CA TYR A 72 9.34 -0.24 -0.88
C TYR A 72 10.87 -0.13 -0.94
N GLY A 73 11.53 -0.37 0.20
CA GLY A 73 12.96 -0.14 0.39
C GLY A 73 13.35 1.28 0.00
N LYS A 74 14.18 1.42 -1.04
CA LYS A 74 14.66 2.72 -1.57
C LYS A 74 13.66 3.48 -2.45
N ARG A 75 12.45 2.96 -2.65
CA ARG A 75 11.46 3.52 -3.58
C ARG A 75 10.24 4.04 -2.83
N LEU A 76 9.76 5.22 -3.20
CA LEU A 76 8.41 5.70 -2.87
C LEU A 76 7.52 5.53 -4.09
N SER A 77 6.57 4.61 -4.03
CA SER A 77 5.59 4.37 -5.09
C SER A 77 4.34 5.20 -4.86
N ILE A 78 3.93 5.93 -5.90
CA ILE A 78 2.80 6.85 -5.89
C ILE A 78 1.76 6.40 -6.92
N VAL A 79 0.50 6.38 -6.49
CA VAL A 79 -0.67 6.20 -7.36
C VAL A 79 -1.56 7.44 -7.23
N LEU A 80 -1.77 8.15 -8.34
CA LEU A 80 -2.59 9.35 -8.43
C LEU A 80 -4.03 9.01 -8.81
N ASP A 81 -4.98 9.84 -8.37
CA ASP A 81 -6.39 9.72 -8.71
C ASP A 81 -6.73 10.34 -10.07
N ARG A 82 -6.21 9.71 -11.13
CA ARG A 82 -6.51 10.06 -12.53
C ARG A 82 -6.49 8.83 -13.44
N SER A 83 -7.00 8.97 -14.66
CA SER A 83 -7.16 7.85 -15.60
C SER A 83 -5.85 7.42 -16.27
N VAL A 84 -5.04 8.39 -16.70
CA VAL A 84 -3.74 8.19 -17.37
C VAL A 84 -2.60 8.73 -16.52
N ASN A 85 -1.37 8.31 -16.80
CA ASN A 85 -0.18 8.83 -16.10
C ASN A 85 -0.32 8.78 -14.57
N LYS A 86 -0.85 7.68 -14.03
CA LYS A 86 -1.27 7.63 -12.63
C LYS A 86 -0.33 6.88 -11.70
N ARG A 87 0.72 6.24 -12.22
CA ARG A 87 1.64 5.39 -11.43
C ARG A 87 3.08 5.76 -11.70
N CYS A 88 3.82 6.06 -10.65
CA CYS A 88 5.25 6.32 -10.70
C CYS A 88 5.95 5.94 -9.40
N ASP A 89 7.27 5.86 -9.45
CA ASP A 89 8.14 5.75 -8.30
C ASP A 89 9.12 6.94 -8.24
N PHE A 90 9.45 7.36 -7.02
CA PHE A 90 10.70 8.07 -6.72
C PHE A 90 11.69 7.09 -6.13
N LEU A 91 12.83 6.90 -6.81
CA LEU A 91 13.93 6.07 -6.33
C LEU A 91 14.98 6.96 -5.66
N PHE A 92 15.22 6.72 -4.37
CA PHE A 92 16.22 7.43 -3.58
C PHE A 92 17.48 6.59 -3.47
N LEU A 93 18.61 7.12 -3.89
CA LEU A 93 19.91 6.45 -3.83
C LEU A 93 20.88 7.32 -3.05
N LYS A 94 21.77 6.70 -2.27
CA LYS A 94 22.96 7.36 -1.72
C LYS A 94 24.18 6.93 -2.51
N LYS A 95 25.04 7.87 -2.88
CA LYS A 95 26.33 7.62 -3.53
C LYS A 95 27.43 8.29 -2.74
N LYS A 96 28.56 7.60 -2.59
CA LYS A 96 29.78 8.21 -2.07
C LYS A 96 30.29 9.27 -3.04
N TYR A 97 30.78 10.37 -2.52
CA TYR A 97 31.53 11.32 -3.34
C TYR A 97 32.80 10.63 -3.85
N LYS A 98 33.21 10.96 -5.08
CA LYS A 98 34.45 10.40 -5.67
C LYS A 98 35.71 11.00 -5.04
N ASN A 99 35.65 12.27 -4.65
CA ASN A 99 36.82 13.09 -4.32
C ASN A 99 36.78 13.67 -2.90
N ARG A 100 35.80 13.30 -2.07
CA ARG A 100 35.71 13.74 -0.67
C ARG A 100 35.03 12.67 0.17
N GLU A 101 35.26 12.69 1.47
CA GLU A 101 34.48 11.88 2.39
C GLU A 101 33.02 12.35 2.42
N GLY A 102 32.11 11.40 2.63
CA GLY A 102 30.67 11.62 2.68
C GLY A 102 29.89 11.03 1.51
N GLU A 103 28.57 11.21 1.56
CA GLU A 103 27.62 10.70 0.58
C GLU A 103 26.68 11.81 0.09
N TYR A 104 26.10 11.64 -1.09
CA TYR A 104 25.06 12.49 -1.63
C TYR A 104 23.86 11.69 -2.09
N GLU A 105 22.69 12.32 -2.02
CA GLU A 105 21.44 11.74 -2.48
C GLU A 105 21.27 11.94 -3.99
N GLN A 106 20.75 10.91 -4.66
CA GLN A 106 20.22 11.00 -6.01
C GLN A 106 18.77 10.51 -6.00
N ILE A 107 17.87 11.33 -6.52
CA ILE A 107 16.45 11.00 -6.62
C ILE A 107 16.11 10.86 -8.10
N PHE A 108 15.43 9.77 -8.46
CA PHE A 108 14.96 9.54 -9.82
C PHE A 108 13.46 9.31 -9.85
N TRP A 109 12.75 10.12 -10.62
CA TRP A 109 11.34 9.92 -10.94
C TRP A 109 11.19 9.00 -12.14
N ARG A 110 10.47 7.89 -11.93
CA ARG A 110 10.28 6.82 -12.92
C ARG A 110 8.80 6.49 -13.06
N THR A 111 8.27 6.60 -14.25
CA THR A 111 6.86 6.29 -14.53
C THR A 111 6.67 4.82 -14.85
N GLN A 112 5.44 4.31 -14.74
CA GLN A 112 5.13 2.92 -15.10
C GLN A 112 5.61 2.57 -16.53
N GLN A 113 5.44 3.49 -17.47
CA GLN A 113 5.90 3.30 -18.85
C GLN A 113 7.42 3.27 -18.95
N GLY A 114 8.12 4.22 -18.32
CA GLY A 114 9.58 4.24 -18.28
C GLY A 114 10.19 2.96 -17.68
N ILE A 115 9.57 2.39 -16.65
CA ILE A 115 10.00 1.12 -16.04
C ILE A 115 9.77 -0.08 -16.99
N LYS A 116 8.66 -0.09 -17.74
CA LYS A 116 8.36 -1.20 -18.68
C LYS A 116 9.37 -1.27 -19.82
N GLU A 117 9.76 -0.13 -20.37
CA GLU A 117 10.63 -0.03 -21.54
C GLU A 117 12.11 -0.14 -21.15
N ARG A 118 12.52 0.50 -20.04
CA ARG A 118 13.83 0.26 -19.40
C ARG A 118 13.65 -0.63 -18.19
N LYS A 119 13.34 -1.91 -18.43
CA LYS A 119 13.25 -2.91 -17.36
C LYS A 119 14.51 -2.83 -16.52
N PRO A 120 14.44 -2.34 -15.27
CA PRO A 120 15.60 -2.36 -14.42
C PRO A 120 16.01 -3.83 -14.32
N ARG A 121 17.32 -4.11 -14.28
CA ARG A 121 17.82 -5.42 -13.85
C ARG A 121 17.48 -5.53 -12.36
N VAL A 122 16.20 -5.77 -12.04
CA VAL A 122 15.71 -5.90 -10.68
C VAL A 122 16.33 -7.18 -10.16
N LYS A 123 17.36 -7.02 -9.33
CA LYS A 123 17.81 -8.08 -8.45
C LYS A 123 16.68 -8.26 -7.45
N LEU A 124 16.13 -9.48 -7.33
CA LEU A 124 15.24 -9.85 -6.23
C LEU A 124 15.88 -9.33 -4.93
N THR A 125 15.23 -8.44 -4.18
CA THR A 125 15.83 -7.81 -2.99
C THR A 125 16.07 -8.85 -1.89
N ALA A 126 15.18 -9.85 -1.79
CA ALA A 126 15.34 -11.06 -0.99
C ALA A 126 16.39 -12.04 -1.57
N ARG A 127 17.59 -11.57 -1.92
CA ARG A 127 18.75 -12.47 -1.98
C ARG A 127 18.92 -12.96 -0.57
N GLY A 128 18.64 -14.22 -0.28
CA GLY A 128 18.75 -14.81 1.06
C GLY A 128 20.19 -14.89 1.58
N SER A 129 20.94 -13.79 1.49
CA SER A 129 22.34 -13.61 1.89
C SER A 129 22.49 -12.93 3.24
N GLU A 130 21.39 -12.51 3.86
CA GLU A 130 21.39 -12.02 5.24
C GLU A 130 21.25 -13.20 6.19
N HIS A 131 22.15 -13.28 7.16
CA HIS A 131 22.07 -14.26 8.24
C HIS A 131 20.88 -13.88 9.15
N LEU A 132 19.85 -14.73 9.17
CA LEU A 132 18.63 -14.46 9.94
C LEU A 132 18.77 -14.95 11.37
N HIS A 133 18.18 -14.21 12.31
CA HIS A 133 17.97 -14.67 13.68
C HIS A 133 16.50 -15.05 13.87
N ILE A 134 16.23 -16.36 13.97
CA ILE A 134 14.88 -16.92 14.06
C ILE A 134 14.65 -17.44 15.47
N LEU A 135 13.61 -16.93 16.12
CA LEU A 135 13.10 -17.47 17.37
C LEU A 135 12.04 -18.53 17.07
N ILE A 136 12.07 -19.63 17.81
CA ILE A 136 11.10 -20.72 17.73
C ILE A 136 10.43 -20.87 19.08
N ASP A 137 9.11 -20.93 19.11
CA ASP A 137 8.39 -21.16 20.36
C ASP A 137 8.83 -22.49 21.01
N LYS A 138 9.03 -22.48 22.32
CA LYS A 138 9.47 -23.66 23.06
C LYS A 138 8.39 -24.75 23.11
N ASN A 139 7.11 -24.40 22.98
CA ASN A 139 6.00 -25.35 23.00
C ASN A 139 5.73 -25.98 21.62
N GLU A 140 6.35 -25.46 20.56
CA GLU A 140 6.27 -26.08 19.23
C GLU A 140 7.00 -27.43 19.24
N LYS A 141 6.25 -28.53 19.37
CA LYS A 141 6.81 -29.88 19.55
C LYS A 141 7.66 -30.34 18.37
N TYR A 142 7.27 -29.95 17.16
CA TYR A 142 7.92 -30.40 15.93
C TYR A 142 8.36 -29.20 15.08
N PRO A 143 9.37 -28.44 15.53
CA PRO A 143 9.74 -27.19 14.88
C PRO A 143 10.40 -27.44 13.52
N TRP A 144 10.18 -26.53 12.57
CA TRP A 144 10.93 -26.51 11.33
C TRP A 144 12.43 -26.30 11.60
N LYS A 145 13.28 -26.87 10.74
CA LYS A 145 14.73 -26.70 10.81
C LYS A 145 15.20 -25.71 9.75
N PHE A 146 15.67 -24.54 10.19
CA PHE A 146 16.26 -23.53 9.33
C PHE A 146 17.78 -23.73 9.26
N THR A 147 18.33 -23.72 8.05
CA THR A 147 19.76 -23.86 7.78
C THR A 147 20.34 -22.49 7.46
N ASN A 148 21.60 -22.23 7.84
CA ASN A 148 22.26 -20.93 7.63
C ASN A 148 21.52 -19.77 8.32
N CYS A 149 20.99 -20.02 9.51
CA CYS A 149 20.33 -19.03 10.37
C CYS A 149 20.79 -19.26 11.81
N SER A 150 20.82 -18.19 12.62
CA SER A 150 20.84 -18.33 14.07
C SER A 150 19.44 -18.71 14.53
N VAL A 151 19.32 -19.78 15.31
CA VAL A 151 18.04 -20.27 15.81
C VAL A 151 18.09 -20.34 17.32
N GLU A 152 17.12 -19.70 17.97
CA GLU A 152 16.95 -19.73 19.43
C GLU A 152 15.55 -20.27 19.76
N ARG A 153 15.45 -21.10 20.80
CA ARG A 153 14.15 -21.55 21.34
C ARG A 153 13.80 -20.75 22.57
N THR A 154 12.65 -20.08 22.54
CA THR A 154 12.19 -19.22 23.64
C THR A 154 10.67 -19.26 23.77
N GLN A 155 10.11 -18.70 24.82
CA GLN A 155 8.65 -18.53 24.92
C GLN A 155 8.24 -17.31 24.09
N LEU A 156 7.51 -17.53 23.00
CA LEU A 156 6.88 -16.45 22.24
C LEU A 156 5.55 -16.07 22.88
N LYS A 157 5.17 -14.80 22.78
CA LYS A 157 3.84 -14.33 23.19
C LYS A 157 2.77 -14.71 22.18
N ALA A 158 3.11 -14.67 20.89
CA ALA A 158 2.24 -15.06 19.79
C ALA A 158 3.05 -15.70 18.64
N GLY A 159 2.40 -16.60 17.91
CA GLY A 159 3.00 -17.35 16.80
C GLY A 159 3.98 -18.44 17.24
N ASP A 160 4.41 -19.26 16.29
CA ASP A 160 5.34 -20.38 16.52
C ASP A 160 6.78 -20.03 16.11
N TYR A 161 6.94 -19.06 15.21
CA TYR A 161 8.22 -18.60 14.70
C TYR A 161 8.24 -17.08 14.66
N ALA A 162 9.37 -16.47 15.02
CA ALA A 162 9.55 -15.03 14.91
C ALA A 162 10.92 -14.69 14.30
N LEU A 163 10.99 -13.59 13.56
CA LEU A 163 12.22 -13.00 13.08
C LEU A 163 12.64 -11.88 14.03
N LEU A 164 13.83 -12.02 14.61
CA LEU A 164 14.42 -11.04 15.52
C LEU A 164 15.38 -10.10 14.76
N SER A 165 15.25 -8.80 15.01
CA SER A 165 16.22 -7.77 14.65
C SER A 165 16.81 -7.13 15.92
N ASN A 166 17.71 -6.16 15.75
CA ASN A 166 18.25 -5.38 16.87
C ASN A 166 17.17 -4.57 17.62
N GLU A 167 16.04 -4.28 16.98
CA GLU A 167 14.93 -3.50 17.54
C GLU A 167 13.81 -4.38 18.12
N GLY A 168 13.95 -5.71 18.03
CA GLY A 168 12.97 -6.67 18.52
C GLY A 168 12.35 -7.52 17.41
N ILE A 169 11.15 -8.06 17.67
CA ILE A 169 10.47 -8.96 16.73
C ILE A 169 9.88 -8.14 15.59
N ILE A 170 10.37 -8.40 14.37
CA ILE A 170 9.93 -7.68 13.16
C ILE A 170 8.98 -8.49 12.27
N ALA A 171 8.91 -9.82 12.47
CA ALA A 171 7.90 -10.66 11.85
C ALA A 171 7.56 -11.88 12.69
N ILE A 172 6.34 -12.39 12.54
CA ILE A 172 5.87 -13.62 13.19
C ILE A 172 5.14 -14.54 12.21
N VAL A 173 5.21 -15.85 12.46
CA VAL A 173 4.48 -16.87 11.71
C VAL A 173 3.85 -17.86 12.67
N GLU A 174 2.54 -18.04 12.55
CA GLU A 174 1.77 -19.15 13.13
C GLU A 174 1.82 -20.33 12.15
N ARG A 175 2.14 -21.53 12.63
CA ARG A 175 2.12 -22.76 11.84
C ARG A 175 0.87 -23.55 12.17
N LYS A 176 0.16 -23.99 11.13
CA LYS A 176 -1.02 -24.83 11.30
C LYS A 176 -0.97 -26.02 10.36
N ASN A 177 -1.22 -27.22 10.88
CA ASN A 177 -1.49 -28.37 10.01
C ASN A 177 -3.00 -28.48 9.72
N PHE A 178 -3.37 -29.29 8.73
CA PHE A 178 -4.77 -29.50 8.35
C PHE A 178 -5.69 -29.84 9.52
N HIS A 179 -5.31 -30.83 10.34
CA HIS A 179 -6.14 -31.34 11.43
C HIS A 179 -6.32 -30.30 12.55
N ASN A 180 -5.25 -29.59 12.91
CA ASN A 180 -5.31 -28.52 13.90
C ASN A 180 -6.17 -27.35 13.39
N MET A 181 -6.10 -27.03 12.10
CA MET A 181 -6.98 -26.00 11.51
C MET A 181 -8.45 -26.41 11.58
N ILE A 182 -8.76 -27.68 11.25
CA ILE A 182 -10.12 -28.22 11.37
C ILE A 182 -10.59 -28.17 12.83
N ALA A 183 -9.72 -28.47 13.80
CA ALA A 183 -10.05 -28.34 15.22
C ALA A 183 -10.34 -26.89 15.61
N ASP A 184 -9.51 -25.93 15.17
CA ASP A 184 -9.67 -24.49 15.45
C ASP A 184 -11.00 -23.94 14.88
N PHE A 185 -11.53 -24.51 13.79
CA PHE A 185 -12.87 -24.15 13.31
C PHE A 185 -14.01 -24.53 14.25
N GLY A 186 -13.80 -25.51 15.14
CA GLY A 186 -14.77 -25.84 16.19
C GLY A 186 -14.87 -24.77 17.27
N THR A 187 -13.85 -23.91 17.36
CA THR A 187 -13.77 -22.79 18.28
C THR A 187 -13.48 -21.49 17.53
N LEU A 188 -14.23 -21.25 16.44
CA LEU A 188 -14.01 -20.14 15.51
C LEU A 188 -13.83 -18.76 16.18
N HIS A 189 -14.60 -18.49 17.24
CA HIS A 189 -14.43 -17.25 18.01
C HIS A 189 -13.03 -17.10 18.63
N LEU A 190 -12.49 -18.17 19.22
CA LEU A 190 -11.11 -18.17 19.76
C LEU A 190 -10.08 -18.04 18.65
N LEU A 191 -10.34 -18.65 17.48
CA LEU A 191 -9.51 -18.46 16.31
C LEU A 191 -9.48 -16.98 15.90
N HIS A 192 -10.62 -16.29 15.84
CA HIS A 192 -10.67 -14.85 15.56
C HIS A 192 -9.87 -14.02 16.57
N MET A 193 -9.98 -14.33 17.87
CA MET A 193 -9.18 -13.66 18.90
C MET A 193 -7.68 -13.86 18.66
N LYS A 194 -7.27 -15.09 18.34
CA LYS A 194 -5.87 -15.41 18.05
C LYS A 194 -5.36 -14.71 16.78
N LEU A 195 -6.17 -14.67 15.72
CA LEU A 195 -5.83 -13.95 14.50
C LEU A 195 -5.68 -12.45 14.77
N GLY A 196 -6.58 -11.86 15.57
CA GLY A 196 -6.48 -10.46 15.99
C GLY A 196 -5.18 -10.15 16.75
N GLU A 197 -4.75 -11.03 17.66
CA GLU A 197 -3.45 -10.88 18.35
C GLU A 197 -2.27 -10.93 17.36
N LEU A 198 -2.32 -11.83 16.37
CA LEU A 198 -1.27 -11.93 15.35
C LEU A 198 -1.26 -10.70 14.41
N GLU A 199 -2.41 -10.10 14.13
CA GLU A 199 -2.55 -8.91 13.27
C GLU A 199 -1.87 -7.65 13.83
N GLU A 200 -1.67 -7.57 15.15
CA GLU A 200 -0.96 -6.43 15.77
C GLU A 200 0.51 -6.35 15.35
N TYR A 201 1.08 -7.45 14.85
CA TYR A 201 2.44 -7.47 14.35
C TYR A 201 2.49 -6.99 12.90
N LYS A 202 3.36 -6.00 12.64
CA LYS A 202 3.59 -5.37 11.31
C LYS A 202 3.71 -6.39 10.16
N HIS A 203 4.37 -7.51 10.42
CA HIS A 203 4.54 -8.60 9.46
C HIS A 203 4.15 -9.93 10.10
N SER A 204 2.90 -10.32 9.95
CA SER A 204 2.40 -11.60 10.46
C SER A 204 1.75 -12.44 9.37
N ALA A 205 1.83 -13.76 9.55
CA ALA A 205 1.15 -14.72 8.69
C ALA A 205 0.80 -16.01 9.43
N MET A 206 -0.24 -16.70 8.98
CA MET A 206 -0.50 -18.09 9.30
C MET A 206 -0.17 -18.96 8.10
N VAL A 207 0.70 -19.94 8.30
CA VAL A 207 1.09 -20.91 7.28
C VAL A 207 0.40 -22.23 7.57
N VAL A 208 -0.56 -22.56 6.70
CA VAL A 208 -1.34 -23.79 6.74
C VAL A 208 -0.66 -24.84 5.86
N GLU A 209 -0.22 -25.94 6.47
CA GLU A 209 0.39 -27.11 5.80
C GLU A 209 -0.69 -27.99 5.16
N ALA A 210 -1.52 -27.38 4.31
CA ALA A 210 -2.54 -28.02 3.50
C ALA A 210 -2.80 -27.14 2.26
N HIS A 211 -3.37 -27.73 1.21
CA HIS A 211 -3.88 -26.94 0.10
C HIS A 211 -5.28 -26.40 0.43
N TYR A 212 -5.66 -25.25 -0.13
CA TYR A 212 -6.97 -24.66 0.12
C TYR A 212 -8.12 -25.61 -0.27
N ASP A 213 -7.99 -26.29 -1.40
CA ASP A 213 -8.98 -27.24 -1.91
C ASP A 213 -9.16 -28.47 -1.00
N ASP A 214 -8.20 -28.78 -0.14
CA ASP A 214 -8.35 -29.87 0.83
C ASP A 214 -9.45 -29.62 1.85
N PHE A 215 -9.77 -28.35 2.14
CA PHE A 215 -10.89 -27.96 3.00
C PHE A 215 -12.25 -28.04 2.29
N LEU A 216 -12.27 -28.35 0.99
CA LEU A 216 -13.49 -28.42 0.19
C LEU A 216 -13.76 -29.83 -0.35
N LYS A 217 -12.85 -30.78 -0.11
CA LYS A 217 -12.96 -32.17 -0.59
C LYS A 217 -13.71 -33.04 0.43
N PRO A 218 -14.91 -33.56 0.13
CA PRO A 218 -15.69 -34.36 1.07
C PRO A 218 -14.93 -35.55 1.67
N ASN A 219 -14.09 -36.22 0.88
CA ASN A 219 -13.32 -37.39 1.33
C ASN A 219 -12.21 -37.06 2.34
N LYS A 220 -11.82 -35.78 2.48
CA LYS A 220 -10.86 -35.32 3.49
C LYS A 220 -11.54 -34.78 4.75
N LEU A 221 -12.85 -34.58 4.72
CA LEU A 221 -13.62 -33.97 5.80
C LEU A 221 -14.42 -35.03 6.55
N ARG A 222 -14.29 -35.05 7.88
CA ARG A 222 -15.05 -35.96 8.75
C ARG A 222 -16.15 -35.25 9.53
N VAL A 223 -15.91 -33.99 9.91
CA VAL A 223 -16.73 -33.25 10.85
C VAL A 223 -17.59 -32.20 10.15
N TYR A 224 -17.02 -31.50 9.18
CA TYR A 224 -17.66 -30.37 8.51
C TYR A 224 -17.98 -30.66 7.05
N THR A 225 -19.01 -30.00 6.54
CA THR A 225 -19.31 -30.01 5.11
C THR A 225 -18.42 -29.00 4.38
N PRO A 226 -18.11 -29.21 3.09
CA PRO A 226 -17.41 -28.22 2.27
C PRO A 226 -18.09 -26.84 2.26
N SER A 227 -19.43 -26.81 2.24
CA SER A 227 -20.20 -25.56 2.23
C SER A 227 -20.07 -24.78 3.54
N TYR A 228 -19.94 -25.47 4.68
CA TYR A 228 -19.66 -24.80 5.95
C TYR A 228 -18.24 -24.22 5.95
N LEU A 229 -17.24 -25.01 5.58
CA LEU A 229 -15.85 -24.56 5.57
C LEU A 229 -15.58 -23.42 4.58
N SER A 230 -16.27 -23.40 3.44
CA SER A 230 -16.17 -22.26 2.51
C SER A 230 -16.68 -20.95 3.14
N LYS A 231 -17.72 -21.02 3.98
CA LYS A 231 -18.25 -19.84 4.70
C LYS A 231 -17.30 -19.40 5.80
N VAL A 232 -16.76 -20.34 6.57
CA VAL A 232 -15.78 -20.06 7.63
C VAL A 232 -14.55 -19.35 7.05
N TRP A 233 -14.00 -19.86 5.94
CA TRP A 233 -12.88 -19.18 5.28
C TRP A 233 -13.24 -17.79 4.78
N ALA A 234 -14.42 -17.62 4.18
CA ALA A 234 -14.88 -16.31 3.73
C ALA A 234 -15.02 -15.32 4.88
N GLU A 235 -15.54 -15.76 6.04
CA GLU A 235 -15.64 -14.96 7.26
C GLU A 235 -14.26 -14.55 7.79
N ILE A 236 -13.32 -15.50 7.89
CA ILE A 236 -11.93 -15.22 8.30
C ILE A 236 -11.31 -14.15 7.39
N PHE A 237 -11.40 -14.29 6.07
CA PHE A 237 -10.85 -13.31 5.14
C PHE A 237 -11.55 -11.94 5.19
N ALA A 238 -12.84 -11.92 5.50
CA ALA A 238 -13.60 -10.68 5.62
C ALA A 238 -13.28 -9.94 6.94
N TYR A 239 -13.12 -10.67 8.04
CA TYR A 239 -12.86 -10.10 9.36
C TYR A 239 -11.39 -9.78 9.60
N HIS A 240 -10.48 -10.49 8.93
CA HIS A 240 -9.03 -10.27 9.02
C HIS A 240 -8.43 -9.93 7.64
N PRO A 241 -8.87 -8.82 7.00
CA PRO A 241 -8.54 -8.53 5.60
C PRO A 241 -7.05 -8.18 5.38
N ASN A 242 -6.32 -7.85 6.43
CA ASN A 242 -4.90 -7.52 6.38
C ASN A 242 -4.01 -8.70 6.79
N PHE A 243 -4.59 -9.75 7.37
CA PHE A 243 -3.84 -10.92 7.81
C PHE A 243 -3.51 -11.86 6.66
N GLN A 244 -2.27 -12.35 6.62
CA GLN A 244 -1.82 -13.24 5.56
C GLN A 244 -2.05 -14.70 5.93
N ILE A 245 -2.83 -15.42 5.13
CA ILE A 245 -3.04 -16.85 5.28
C ILE A 245 -2.49 -17.57 4.06
N ILE A 246 -1.55 -18.49 4.29
CA ILE A 246 -0.78 -19.17 3.25
C ILE A 246 -1.07 -20.66 3.28
N PHE A 247 -1.69 -21.17 2.22
CA PHE A 247 -1.90 -22.60 2.01
C PHE A 247 -0.66 -23.22 1.35
N ALA A 248 0.29 -23.63 2.17
CA ALA A 248 1.59 -24.12 1.71
C ALA A 248 1.55 -25.58 1.22
N GLY A 249 0.44 -26.31 1.43
CA GLY A 249 0.31 -27.71 1.01
C GLY A 249 0.98 -28.70 1.96
N ASN A 250 2.24 -28.48 2.33
CA ASN A 250 2.97 -29.37 3.23
C ASN A 250 4.05 -28.65 4.03
N ARG A 251 4.63 -29.39 4.99
CA ARG A 251 5.67 -28.93 5.90
C ARG A 251 6.92 -28.37 5.22
N LYS A 252 7.39 -29.00 4.13
CA LYS A 252 8.59 -28.55 3.42
C LYS A 252 8.36 -27.19 2.77
N MET A 253 7.20 -27.03 2.14
CA MET A 253 6.80 -25.77 1.49
C MET A 253 6.50 -24.67 2.51
N GLY A 254 5.86 -25.01 3.63
CA GLY A 254 5.59 -24.05 4.71
C GLY A 254 6.88 -23.45 5.26
N LYS A 255 7.86 -24.31 5.58
CA LYS A 255 9.20 -23.87 5.98
C LYS A 255 9.86 -22.96 4.94
N GLU A 256 9.88 -23.36 3.67
CA GLU A 256 10.54 -22.58 2.61
C GLU A 256 9.87 -21.21 2.45
N TRP A 257 8.54 -21.16 2.46
CA TRP A 257 7.79 -19.91 2.41
C TRP A 257 8.17 -19.00 3.59
N THR A 258 8.16 -19.52 4.81
CA THR A 258 8.53 -18.75 6.02
C THR A 258 9.96 -18.22 5.94
N LEU A 259 10.92 -19.04 5.48
CA LEU A 259 12.30 -18.59 5.31
C LEU A 259 12.40 -17.43 4.29
N ARG A 260 11.72 -17.53 3.15
CA ARG A 260 11.71 -16.47 2.13
C ARG A 260 10.99 -15.22 2.59
N PHE A 261 9.90 -15.37 3.34
CA PHE A 261 9.19 -14.29 3.97
C PHE A 261 10.09 -13.52 4.94
N PHE A 262 10.78 -14.22 5.83
CA PHE A 262 11.73 -13.60 6.77
C PHE A 262 12.90 -12.89 6.05
N HIS A 263 13.47 -13.48 5.00
CA HIS A 263 14.48 -12.77 4.20
C HIS A 263 13.94 -11.50 3.55
N ALA A 264 12.70 -11.52 3.04
CA ALA A 264 12.08 -10.35 2.43
C ALA A 264 11.83 -9.24 3.46
N VAL A 265 11.37 -9.59 4.66
CA VAL A 265 11.17 -8.65 5.77
C VAL A 265 12.51 -8.06 6.23
N SER A 266 13.52 -8.89 6.47
CA SER A 266 14.87 -8.45 6.87
C SER A 266 15.46 -7.47 5.83
N SER A 267 15.40 -7.84 4.54
CA SER A 267 15.88 -6.98 3.45
C SER A 267 15.11 -5.66 3.38
N GLN A 268 13.79 -5.67 3.62
CA GLN A 268 12.99 -4.46 3.62
C GLN A 268 13.36 -3.52 4.76
N GLU A 269 13.64 -4.06 5.94
CA GLU A 269 14.05 -3.29 7.12
C GLU A 269 15.42 -2.63 6.88
N ASN A 270 16.39 -3.38 6.33
CA ASN A 270 17.73 -2.85 6.01
C ASN A 270 17.75 -1.81 4.88
N ASP A 271 16.85 -1.91 3.91
CA ASP A 271 16.72 -0.91 2.82
C ASP A 271 15.83 0.29 3.20
N SER A 272 15.27 0.30 4.41
CA SER A 272 14.36 1.35 4.85
C SER A 272 15.12 2.65 5.13
N ILE A 273 14.81 3.68 4.35
CA ILE A 273 15.10 5.07 4.72
C ILE A 273 13.73 5.70 4.97
N PRO A 274 13.40 6.02 6.23
CA PRO A 274 12.16 6.71 6.53
C PRO A 274 12.10 8.03 5.77
N THR A 275 10.93 8.33 5.22
CA THR A 275 10.66 9.62 4.58
C THR A 275 9.33 10.11 5.08
N ALA A 276 9.21 11.43 5.33
CA ALA A 276 7.99 12.02 5.87
C ALA A 276 6.73 11.62 5.07
N VAL A 277 6.83 11.49 3.74
CA VAL A 277 5.72 11.01 2.90
C VAL A 277 5.31 9.59 3.25
N ALA A 278 6.26 8.67 3.42
CA ALA A 278 5.97 7.27 3.69
C ALA A 278 5.37 7.06 5.07
N GLU A 279 5.90 7.77 6.07
CA GLU A 279 5.35 7.77 7.44
C GLU A 279 3.93 8.33 7.46
N GLU A 280 3.72 9.47 6.80
CA GLU A 280 2.41 10.10 6.77
C GLU A 280 1.38 9.28 5.98
N ALA A 281 1.82 8.64 4.89
CA ALA A 281 0.99 7.75 4.11
C ALA A 281 0.69 6.44 4.86
N SER A 282 1.61 5.94 5.70
CA SER A 282 1.33 4.77 6.55
C SER A 282 0.23 5.07 7.57
N LYS A 283 0.25 6.26 8.19
CA LYS A 283 -0.82 6.75 9.08
C LYS A 283 -2.14 6.95 8.34
N TYR A 284 -2.10 7.35 7.07
CA TYR A 284 -3.29 7.54 6.24
C TYR A 284 -3.88 6.20 5.76
N ASN A 285 -3.05 5.29 5.26
CA ASN A 285 -3.47 3.97 4.76
C ASN A 285 -4.00 3.05 5.87
N ALA A 286 -3.75 3.37 7.14
CA ALA A 286 -4.38 2.70 8.28
C ALA A 286 -5.92 2.87 8.26
N SER A 287 -6.46 3.89 7.58
CA SER A 287 -7.87 3.94 7.23
C SER A 287 -8.06 3.44 5.80
N GLY A 288 -8.55 2.21 5.64
CA GLY A 288 -8.85 1.57 4.35
C GLY A 288 -9.96 2.24 3.54
N ASP A 289 -10.19 3.54 3.71
CA ASP A 289 -11.33 4.31 3.20
C ASP A 289 -11.24 4.65 1.71
N TYR A 290 -10.43 3.92 0.94
CA TYR A 290 -10.43 4.06 -0.51
C TYR A 290 -11.70 3.42 -1.09
N THR A 291 -12.77 4.19 -1.13
CA THR A 291 -14.09 3.79 -1.66
C THR A 291 -14.17 3.82 -3.19
N GLY A 292 -13.05 3.62 -3.89
CA GLY A 292 -12.97 3.67 -5.36
C GLY A 292 -12.57 5.04 -5.95
N GLY A 293 -12.08 5.97 -5.12
CA GLY A 293 -11.55 7.26 -5.53
C GLY A 293 -12.54 8.43 -5.46
N MET A 294 -12.12 9.59 -5.97
CA MET A 294 -12.88 10.83 -5.89
C MET A 294 -14.22 10.74 -6.62
N TYR A 295 -14.33 9.95 -7.68
CA TYR A 295 -15.60 9.69 -8.36
C TYR A 295 -16.69 9.22 -7.38
N PHE A 296 -16.40 8.20 -6.56
CA PHE A 296 -17.37 7.65 -5.61
C PHE A 296 -17.57 8.54 -4.40
N LYS A 297 -16.53 9.27 -3.96
CA LYS A 297 -16.66 10.29 -2.90
C LYS A 297 -17.62 11.41 -3.32
N VAL A 298 -17.40 11.99 -4.51
CA VAL A 298 -18.29 13.03 -5.07
C VAL A 298 -19.69 12.47 -5.27
N ARG A 299 -19.83 11.25 -5.82
CA ARG A 299 -21.14 10.61 -5.99
C ARG A 299 -21.87 10.44 -4.64
N LYS A 300 -21.20 9.89 -3.62
CA LYS A 300 -21.77 9.69 -2.28
C LYS A 300 -22.17 11.02 -1.66
N GLU A 301 -21.34 12.06 -1.80
CA GLU A 301 -21.63 13.39 -1.26
C GLU A 301 -22.84 14.02 -1.93
N ILE A 302 -22.91 13.93 -3.27
CA ILE A 302 -24.08 14.38 -4.03
C ILE A 302 -25.31 13.66 -3.50
N LEU A 303 -25.30 12.33 -3.38
CA LEU A 303 -26.48 11.58 -2.97
C LEU A 303 -26.93 11.91 -1.54
N ASN A 304 -26.00 11.96 -0.58
CA ASN A 304 -26.34 11.91 0.84
C ASN A 304 -26.31 13.27 1.54
N ASN A 305 -25.46 14.19 1.11
CA ASN A 305 -25.09 15.36 1.93
C ASN A 305 -25.35 16.70 1.23
N ILE A 306 -25.34 16.75 -0.10
CA ILE A 306 -25.68 17.96 -0.85
C ILE A 306 -27.21 18.13 -0.91
N GLY A 307 -27.68 19.39 -0.88
CA GLY A 307 -29.09 19.72 -0.98
C GLY A 307 -29.76 19.22 -2.27
N ASN A 308 -31.07 19.43 -2.37
CA ASN A 308 -31.84 18.98 -3.53
C ASN A 308 -31.47 19.72 -4.82
N GLU A 309 -30.95 20.94 -4.72
CA GLU A 309 -30.47 21.75 -5.84
C GLU A 309 -29.06 22.22 -5.56
N PHE A 310 -28.21 22.15 -6.58
CA PHE A 310 -26.82 22.59 -6.50
C PHE A 310 -26.27 22.86 -7.90
N THR A 311 -25.18 23.62 -7.96
CA THR A 311 -24.44 23.90 -9.20
C THR A 311 -23.14 23.10 -9.25
N ILE A 312 -22.51 23.07 -10.43
CA ILE A 312 -21.15 22.51 -10.53
C ILE A 312 -20.11 23.35 -9.78
N ASN A 313 -20.36 24.65 -9.55
CA ASN A 313 -19.46 25.49 -8.75
C ASN A 313 -19.49 25.08 -7.28
N ASP A 314 -20.65 24.77 -6.73
CA ASP A 314 -20.79 24.26 -5.36
C ASP A 314 -19.96 22.98 -5.18
N LEU A 315 -19.93 22.12 -6.21
CA LEU A 315 -19.06 20.94 -6.22
C LEU A 315 -17.57 21.28 -6.30
N ARG A 316 -17.18 22.30 -7.07
CA ARG A 316 -15.78 22.74 -7.16
C ARG A 316 -15.29 23.32 -5.84
N GLU A 317 -16.11 24.13 -5.18
CA GLU A 317 -15.80 24.70 -3.87
C GLU A 317 -15.65 23.60 -2.81
N ARG A 318 -16.52 22.59 -2.86
CA ARG A 318 -16.50 21.47 -1.90
C ARG A 318 -15.42 20.44 -2.21
N PHE A 319 -15.02 20.32 -3.47
CA PHE A 319 -14.01 19.39 -3.96
C PHE A 319 -12.94 20.10 -4.81
N PRO A 320 -12.16 21.02 -4.22
CA PRO A 320 -11.25 21.89 -4.97
C PRO A 320 -10.08 21.14 -5.61
N SER A 321 -9.79 19.91 -5.16
CA SER A 321 -8.75 19.05 -5.72
C SER A 321 -9.26 18.08 -6.79
N VAL A 322 -10.55 18.08 -7.12
CA VAL A 322 -11.13 17.14 -8.10
C VAL A 322 -11.21 17.79 -9.47
N SER A 323 -10.62 17.15 -10.48
CA SER A 323 -10.68 17.64 -11.86
C SER A 323 -12.13 17.81 -12.36
N ASP A 324 -12.36 18.86 -13.15
CA ASP A 324 -13.69 19.16 -13.71
C ASP A 324 -14.25 18.00 -14.54
N TYR A 325 -13.38 17.21 -15.17
CA TYR A 325 -13.74 15.99 -15.86
C TYR A 325 -14.45 14.98 -14.95
N ILE A 326 -13.91 14.73 -13.75
CA ILE A 326 -14.51 13.78 -12.80
C ILE A 326 -15.87 14.31 -12.32
N LEU A 327 -15.96 15.60 -11.96
CA LEU A 327 -17.21 16.21 -11.53
C LEU A 327 -18.30 16.07 -12.61
N ARG A 328 -17.99 16.44 -13.86
CA ARG A 328 -18.92 16.30 -15.00
C ARG A 328 -19.29 14.85 -15.27
N LYS A 329 -18.34 13.92 -15.15
CA LYS A 329 -18.61 12.50 -15.33
C LYS A 329 -19.60 11.99 -14.29
N VAL A 330 -19.41 12.30 -13.01
CA VAL A 330 -20.34 11.92 -11.93
C VAL A 330 -21.75 12.47 -12.20
N LEU A 331 -21.86 13.74 -12.56
CA LEU A 331 -23.14 14.37 -12.89
C LEU A 331 -23.83 13.71 -14.08
N THR A 332 -23.07 13.42 -15.14
CA THR A 332 -23.57 12.75 -16.34
C THR A 332 -24.07 11.33 -16.02
N ASP A 333 -23.31 10.57 -15.23
CA ASP A 333 -23.66 9.20 -14.87
C ASP A 333 -24.87 9.16 -13.93
N LEU A 334 -24.99 10.11 -12.99
CA LEU A 334 -26.18 10.27 -12.13
C LEU A 334 -27.42 10.71 -12.92
N LYS A 335 -27.26 11.56 -13.94
CA LYS A 335 -28.35 11.93 -14.86
C LYS A 335 -28.83 10.74 -15.68
N LYS A 336 -27.90 9.95 -16.23
CA LYS A 336 -28.22 8.73 -16.98
C LYS A 336 -28.94 7.70 -16.12
N ALA A 337 -28.56 7.59 -14.85
CA ALA A 337 -29.23 6.74 -13.87
C ALA A 337 -30.60 7.29 -13.42
N GLY A 338 -31.03 8.46 -13.93
CA GLY A 338 -32.31 9.07 -13.58
C GLY A 338 -32.38 9.63 -12.17
N ILE A 339 -31.24 9.86 -11.51
CA ILE A 339 -31.15 10.37 -10.12
C ILE A 339 -31.02 11.90 -10.10
N LEU A 340 -30.50 12.49 -11.18
CA LEU A 340 -30.38 13.94 -11.34
C LEU A 340 -31.08 14.40 -12.62
N LYS A 341 -31.68 15.59 -12.55
CA LYS A 341 -32.08 16.38 -13.72
C LYS A 341 -31.27 17.66 -13.77
N ASN A 342 -30.94 18.09 -14.98
CA ASN A 342 -30.21 19.33 -15.22
C ASN A 342 -31.17 20.36 -15.82
N TYR A 343 -31.13 21.57 -15.29
CA TYR A 343 -31.94 22.71 -15.72
C TYR A 343 -31.03 23.88 -16.10
N GLY A 344 -31.28 24.49 -17.26
CA GLY A 344 -30.48 25.59 -17.81
C GLY A 344 -29.27 25.13 -18.65
N TYR A 345 -28.51 26.10 -19.17
CA TYR A 345 -27.35 25.87 -20.05
C TYR A 345 -26.11 26.61 -19.54
N GLY A 346 -24.93 26.00 -19.67
CA GLY A 346 -23.65 26.65 -19.36
C GLY A 346 -23.28 26.68 -17.87
N LYS A 347 -22.56 27.73 -17.45
CA LYS A 347 -21.97 27.87 -16.10
C LYS A 347 -23.02 28.03 -14.98
N SER A 348 -24.24 28.43 -15.31
CA SER A 348 -25.39 28.61 -14.39
C SER A 348 -26.34 27.42 -14.34
N SER A 349 -25.94 26.27 -14.91
CA SER A 349 -26.79 25.08 -14.92
C SER A 349 -26.99 24.50 -13.50
N ILE A 350 -28.25 24.29 -13.14
CA ILE A 350 -28.67 23.77 -11.84
C ILE A 350 -28.95 22.28 -11.98
N TRP A 351 -28.41 21.49 -11.05
CA TRP A 351 -28.66 20.06 -10.93
C TRP A 351 -29.63 19.84 -9.78
N ARG A 352 -30.75 19.16 -10.07
CA ARG A 352 -31.76 18.80 -9.08
C ARG A 352 -31.83 17.29 -8.91
N LYS A 353 -31.88 16.82 -7.67
CA LYS A 353 -32.20 15.42 -7.35
C LYS A 353 -33.66 15.13 -7.69
N THR A 354 -33.90 14.00 -8.34
CA THR A 354 -35.25 13.50 -8.66
C THR A 354 -35.86 12.72 -7.53
#